data_AF-A0A329MPH5-F1
#
_entry.id   AF-A0A329MPH5-F1
#
_cell.length_a   1.000
_cell.length_b   1.000
_cell.length_c   1.000
_cell.angle_alpha   90.00
_cell.angle_beta   90.00
_cell.angle_gamma   90.00
#
_symmetry.space_group_name_H-M   'P 1'
#
loop_
_entity.id
_entity.type
_entity.pdbx_description
1 polymer ?
#
loop_
_entity_poly.entity_id
_entity_poly.type
_entity_poly.pdbx_seq_one_letter_code
_entity_poly.pdbx_strand_id
1 'polypeptide(L)'
;MREKRGRNKSAEKTATNHDEAFKKLLQTFFKEFIFTSDDLKEETDTLTMVIPEHDILRFQFLTVELRSKHWRAFIGSDNPVAAALLVKMDYNKKERREVRIAYLRMLLRLQATLDNARMALIMSVADLYFKPSEGEEEAVMKLLREQYPEEGERLMELMPAWQRWGYEKGIEEGIEKGREEIIRKLLDKGFSPEDVAKTVDMPIVDVRKLANP
;
A
#
# COMPACT_ATOMS: atom_id res chain seq x y z
N MET A 1 40.09 -28.17 -33.07
CA MET A 1 38.67 -27.96 -32.71
C MET A 1 38.60 -27.66 -31.23
N ARG A 2 38.14 -26.47 -30.83
CA ARG A 2 37.98 -26.03 -29.44
C ARG A 2 36.49 -25.85 -29.18
N GLU A 3 35.84 -26.85 -28.59
CA GLU A 3 34.47 -26.71 -28.08
C GLU A 3 34.50 -25.88 -26.79
N LYS A 4 34.05 -24.63 -26.88
CA LYS A 4 33.75 -23.82 -25.70
C LYS A 4 32.42 -24.31 -25.13
N ARG A 5 32.54 -24.99 -23.98
CA ARG A 5 31.46 -25.33 -23.05
C ARG A 5 30.48 -24.17 -22.90
N GLY A 6 29.22 -24.44 -23.26
CA GLY A 6 28.09 -23.56 -22.96
C GLY A 6 28.03 -23.33 -21.45
N ARG A 7 28.01 -22.04 -21.06
CA ARG A 7 27.70 -21.66 -19.69
C ARG A 7 26.27 -22.10 -19.39
N ASN A 8 26.19 -23.02 -18.44
CA ASN A 8 24.98 -23.57 -17.86
C ASN A 8 24.05 -22.44 -17.40
N LYS A 9 22.89 -22.30 -18.04
CA LYS A 9 21.75 -21.48 -17.59
C LYS A 9 21.03 -22.21 -16.44
N SER A 10 21.71 -22.42 -15.33
CA SER A 10 21.13 -23.11 -14.17
C SER A 10 21.60 -22.48 -12.87
N ALA A 11 21.13 -21.27 -12.62
CA ALA A 11 21.02 -20.72 -11.27
C ALA A 11 20.07 -19.51 -11.29
N GLU A 12 18.88 -19.67 -11.86
CA GLU A 12 17.75 -18.85 -11.43
C GLU A 12 17.45 -19.32 -10.01
N LYS A 13 18.07 -18.64 -9.03
CA LYS A 13 17.66 -18.73 -7.64
C LYS A 13 16.18 -18.37 -7.64
N THR A 14 15.33 -19.36 -7.39
CA THR A 14 13.96 -19.16 -6.93
C THR A 14 14.03 -18.40 -5.61
N ALA A 15 14.23 -17.08 -5.71
CA ALA A 15 14.14 -16.18 -4.59
C ALA A 15 12.71 -16.30 -4.10
N THR A 16 12.52 -17.02 -2.99
CA THR A 16 11.24 -17.03 -2.29
C THR A 16 10.92 -15.58 -2.00
N ASN A 17 9.85 -15.05 -2.59
CA ASN A 17 9.42 -13.70 -2.31
C ASN A 17 8.92 -13.68 -0.86
N HIS A 18 9.84 -13.40 0.07
CA HIS A 18 9.60 -13.49 1.51
C HIS A 18 8.43 -12.60 1.95
N ASP A 19 8.18 -11.50 1.23
CA ASP A 19 7.02 -10.63 1.43
C ASP A 19 5.72 -11.33 1.03
N GLU A 20 5.68 -12.01 -0.11
CA GLU A 20 4.50 -12.77 -0.55
C GLU A 20 4.23 -13.98 0.37
N ALA A 21 5.27 -14.67 0.81
CA ALA A 21 5.16 -15.75 1.79
C ALA A 21 4.64 -15.24 3.14
N PHE A 22 5.13 -14.09 3.60
CA PHE A 22 4.68 -13.45 4.83
C PHE A 22 3.24 -12.94 4.73
N LYS A 23 2.88 -12.27 3.63
CA LYS A 23 1.50 -11.84 3.34
C LYS A 23 0.56 -13.04 3.27
N LYS A 24 0.97 -14.15 2.65
CA LYS A 24 0.19 -15.39 2.59
C LYS A 24 0.05 -16.06 3.95
N LEU A 25 1.08 -15.99 4.80
CA LEU A 25 1.01 -16.44 6.19
C LEU A 25 0.02 -15.60 6.99
N LEU A 26 0.13 -14.27 6.94
CA LEU A 26 -0.79 -13.37 7.61
C LEU A 26 -2.22 -13.57 7.09
N GLN A 27 -2.41 -13.68 5.78
CA GLN A 27 -3.72 -13.91 5.19
C GLN A 27 -4.33 -15.24 5.63
N THR A 28 -3.55 -16.32 5.64
CA THR A 28 -4.00 -17.64 6.13
C THR A 28 -4.36 -17.57 7.61
N PHE A 29 -3.44 -17.05 8.43
CA PHE A 29 -3.62 -16.95 9.88
C PHE A 29 -4.82 -16.06 10.24
N PHE A 30 -4.90 -14.85 9.70
CA PHE A 30 -6.03 -13.95 9.98
C PHE A 30 -7.35 -14.47 9.41
N LYS A 31 -7.36 -15.18 8.28
CA LYS A 31 -8.59 -15.80 7.76
C LYS A 31 -9.09 -16.93 8.66
N GLU A 32 -8.20 -17.68 9.29
CA GLU A 32 -8.55 -18.78 10.20
C GLU A 32 -8.96 -18.29 11.59
N PHE A 33 -8.38 -17.19 12.08
CA PHE A 33 -8.61 -16.70 13.46
C PHE A 33 -9.54 -15.49 13.56
N ILE A 34 -9.75 -14.72 12.48
CA ILE A 34 -10.72 -13.63 12.46
C ILE A 34 -11.92 -14.08 11.61
N PHE A 35 -13.00 -14.48 12.27
CA PHE A 35 -14.31 -14.57 11.65
C PHE A 35 -14.78 -13.17 11.27
N THR A 36 -14.42 -12.72 10.07
CA THR A 36 -14.94 -11.47 9.51
C THR A 36 -16.30 -11.77 8.88
N SER A 37 -17.39 -11.43 9.55
CA SER A 37 -18.69 -11.25 8.92
C SER A 37 -18.84 -9.78 8.52
N ASP A 38 -19.32 -9.51 7.31
CA ASP A 38 -19.67 -8.15 6.89
C ASP A 38 -21.10 -7.76 7.36
N ASP A 39 -21.81 -8.67 8.04
CA ASP A 39 -23.14 -8.43 8.58
C ASP A 39 -23.08 -7.58 9.86
N LEU A 40 -23.91 -6.54 9.91
CA LEU A 40 -24.19 -5.78 11.13
C LEU A 40 -25.17 -6.57 11.99
N LYS A 41 -24.67 -7.53 12.76
CA LYS A 41 -25.43 -8.19 13.84
C LYS A 41 -24.75 -7.87 15.15
N GLU A 42 -25.53 -7.44 16.14
CA GLU A 42 -25.08 -7.46 17.53
C GLU A 42 -24.95 -8.93 17.94
N GLU A 43 -23.73 -9.44 17.91
CA GLU A 43 -23.43 -10.82 18.29
C GLU A 43 -23.26 -10.87 19.80
N THR A 44 -23.92 -11.83 20.45
CA THR A 44 -23.74 -12.04 21.89
C THR A 44 -22.32 -12.52 22.18
N ASP A 45 -21.74 -12.08 23.29
CA ASP A 45 -20.44 -12.50 23.79
C ASP A 45 -20.42 -13.91 24.42
N THR A 46 -21.49 -14.69 24.20
CA THR A 46 -21.73 -15.96 24.87
C THR A 46 -22.22 -17.03 23.90
N LEU A 47 -21.61 -18.21 23.95
CA LEU A 47 -22.06 -19.43 23.29
C LEU A 47 -22.70 -20.35 24.34
N THR A 48 -23.96 -20.71 24.15
CA THR A 48 -24.70 -21.60 25.06
C THR A 48 -25.15 -22.88 24.37
N MET A 49 -24.92 -24.02 25.01
CA MET A 49 -25.46 -25.32 24.62
C MET A 49 -26.30 -25.87 25.77
N VAL A 50 -27.59 -26.07 25.50
CA VAL A 50 -28.60 -26.43 26.49
C VAL A 50 -29.38 -27.66 26.02
N ILE A 51 -29.66 -28.58 26.94
CA ILE A 51 -30.68 -29.62 26.78
C ILE A 51 -31.81 -29.36 27.78
N PRO A 52 -32.98 -29.98 27.65
CA PRO A 52 -34.03 -29.84 28.65
C PRO A 52 -33.48 -30.05 30.06
N GLU A 53 -33.73 -29.07 30.93
CA GLU A 53 -33.37 -29.04 32.36
C GLU A 53 -31.86 -28.93 32.68
N HIS A 54 -30.94 -28.93 31.72
CA HIS A 54 -29.49 -28.88 31.98
C HIS A 54 -28.72 -27.97 31.02
N ASP A 55 -27.89 -27.07 31.57
CA ASP A 55 -26.90 -26.30 30.83
C ASP A 55 -25.64 -27.15 30.60
N ILE A 56 -25.32 -27.49 29.34
CA ILE A 56 -24.15 -28.32 29.03
C ILE A 56 -22.89 -27.46 28.88
N LEU A 57 -23.00 -26.32 28.20
CA LEU A 57 -21.88 -25.42 27.95
C LEU A 57 -22.36 -23.98 28.00
N ARG A 58 -21.61 -23.15 28.74
CA ARG A 58 -21.68 -21.70 28.65
C ARG A 58 -20.26 -21.18 28.50
N PHE A 59 -19.96 -20.63 27.33
CA PHE A 59 -18.66 -20.08 27.02
C PHE A 59 -18.77 -18.58 26.76
N GLN A 60 -18.05 -17.77 27.53
CA GLN A 60 -17.95 -16.33 27.31
C GLN A 60 -16.68 -16.01 26.53
N PHE A 61 -16.79 -15.14 25.54
CA PHE A 61 -15.68 -14.71 24.72
C PHE A 61 -15.68 -13.19 24.54
N LEU A 62 -14.51 -12.63 24.29
CA LEU A 62 -14.40 -11.20 23.99
C LEU A 62 -14.73 -10.97 22.52
N THR A 63 -15.65 -10.06 22.26
CA THR A 63 -16.01 -9.63 20.89
C THR A 63 -15.51 -8.23 20.61
N VAL A 64 -15.09 -7.99 19.38
CA VAL A 64 -14.77 -6.65 18.87
C VAL A 64 -15.51 -6.45 17.56
N GLU A 65 -16.61 -5.70 17.62
CA GLU A 65 -17.38 -5.33 16.44
C GLU A 65 -16.77 -4.11 15.75
N LEU A 66 -15.96 -4.33 14.72
CA LEU A 66 -15.28 -3.22 14.02
C LEU A 66 -16.25 -2.43 13.14
N ARG A 67 -17.21 -3.07 12.48
CA ARG A 67 -18.18 -2.40 11.58
C ARG A 67 -19.17 -1.50 12.30
N SER A 68 -19.38 -1.66 13.60
CA SER A 68 -20.20 -0.73 14.40
C SER A 68 -19.39 0.46 14.93
N LYS A 69 -18.06 0.49 14.71
CA LYS A 69 -17.16 1.53 15.20
C LYS A 69 -16.77 2.47 14.07
N HIS A 70 -17.11 3.76 14.20
CA HIS A 70 -16.69 4.77 13.22
C HIS A 70 -15.19 5.06 13.35
N TRP A 71 -14.45 5.01 12.24
CA TRP A 71 -12.99 5.18 12.22
C TRP A 71 -12.49 6.48 12.89
N ARG A 72 -13.26 7.58 12.83
CA ARG A 72 -12.88 8.89 13.41
C ARG A 72 -12.74 8.85 14.93
N ALA A 73 -13.44 7.94 15.61
CA ALA A 73 -13.31 7.78 17.06
C ALA A 73 -11.94 7.18 17.45
N PHE A 74 -11.25 6.52 16.52
CA PHE A 74 -10.03 5.75 16.80
C PHE A 74 -8.78 6.37 16.16
N ILE A 75 -8.93 7.16 15.11
CA ILE A 75 -7.78 7.72 14.38
C ILE A 75 -6.92 8.67 15.22
N GLY A 76 -7.49 9.28 16.26
CA GLY A 76 -6.75 10.12 17.21
C GLY A 76 -6.02 9.34 18.30
N SER A 77 -6.24 8.03 18.39
CA SER A 77 -5.60 7.20 19.41
C SER A 77 -4.15 6.86 19.05
N ASP A 78 -3.37 6.48 20.08
CA ASP A 78 -2.04 5.89 19.92
C ASP A 78 -2.12 4.35 20.10
N ASN A 79 -3.23 3.75 19.68
CA ASN A 79 -3.44 2.31 19.77
C ASN A 79 -3.01 1.60 18.46
N PRO A 80 -1.95 0.77 18.46
CA PRO A 80 -1.49 0.06 17.27
C PRO A 80 -2.51 -0.94 16.71
N VAL A 81 -3.34 -1.54 17.57
CA VAL A 81 -4.40 -2.47 17.14
C VAL A 81 -5.48 -1.72 16.38
N ALA A 82 -5.84 -0.52 16.87
CA ALA A 82 -6.77 0.35 16.17
C ALA A 82 -6.22 0.78 14.81
N ALA A 83 -4.92 1.07 14.70
CA ALA A 83 -4.27 1.36 13.41
C ALA A 83 -4.37 0.17 12.45
N ALA A 84 -4.05 -1.04 12.89
CA ALA A 84 -4.09 -2.24 12.06
C ALA A 84 -5.50 -2.58 11.55
N LEU A 85 -6.53 -2.30 12.37
CA LEU A 85 -7.92 -2.64 12.10
C LEU A 85 -8.78 -1.48 11.60
N LEU A 86 -8.20 -0.27 11.46
CA LEU A 86 -8.92 0.95 11.05
C LEU A 86 -9.67 0.76 9.73
N VAL A 87 -9.11 -0.03 8.82
CA VAL A 87 -9.64 -0.32 7.48
C VAL A 87 -10.86 -1.24 7.50
N LYS A 88 -11.12 -1.91 8.63
CA LYS A 88 -12.32 -2.73 8.87
C LYS A 88 -13.39 -2.02 9.69
N MET A 89 -13.10 -0.80 10.15
CA MET A 89 -14.07 0.07 10.82
C MET A 89 -15.06 0.69 9.82
N ASP A 90 -16.08 1.35 10.33
CA ASP A 90 -17.07 2.02 9.48
C ASP A 90 -16.51 3.30 8.86
N TYR A 91 -16.42 3.30 7.53
CA TYR A 91 -16.21 4.46 6.64
C TYR A 91 -16.83 4.17 5.27
N ASN A 92 -17.21 5.21 4.55
CA ASN A 92 -17.77 5.05 3.19
C ASN A 92 -16.69 5.17 2.11
N LYS A 93 -17.01 4.79 0.86
CA LYS A 93 -16.07 4.86 -0.27
C LYS A 93 -15.51 6.27 -0.54
N LYS A 94 -16.27 7.34 -0.23
CA LYS A 94 -15.82 8.73 -0.42
C LYS A 94 -14.77 9.12 0.62
N GLU A 95 -14.89 8.59 1.83
CA GLU A 95 -13.97 8.83 2.94
C GLU A 95 -12.70 7.99 2.85
N ARG A 96 -12.68 6.94 2.03
CA ARG A 96 -11.55 6.01 1.90
C ARG A 96 -10.19 6.72 1.76
N ARG A 97 -10.10 7.76 0.92
CA ARG A 97 -8.88 8.56 0.75
C ARG A 97 -8.50 9.32 2.03
N GLU A 98 -9.48 9.93 2.68
CA GLU A 98 -9.31 10.65 3.95
C GLU A 98 -8.81 9.70 5.05
N VAL A 99 -9.42 8.52 5.15
CA VAL A 99 -9.02 7.45 6.06
C VAL A 99 -7.57 7.04 5.83
N ARG A 100 -7.14 6.86 4.58
CA ARG A 100 -5.75 6.50 4.26
C ARG A 100 -4.77 7.57 4.70
N ILE A 101 -5.05 8.84 4.41
CA ILE A 101 -4.21 9.97 4.84
C ILE A 101 -4.10 9.97 6.36
N ALA A 102 -5.24 9.90 7.06
CA ALA A 102 -5.25 9.97 8.51
C ALA A 102 -4.58 8.75 9.16
N TYR A 103 -4.69 7.57 8.55
CA TYR A 103 -3.97 6.35 8.92
C TYR A 103 -2.44 6.54 8.82
N LEU A 104 -1.94 7.06 7.69
CA LEU A 104 -0.51 7.32 7.53
C LEU A 104 0.01 8.30 8.59
N ARG A 105 -0.76 9.34 8.90
CA ARG A 105 -0.43 10.28 9.99
C ARG A 105 -0.47 9.62 11.37
N MET A 106 -1.38 8.67 11.59
CA MET A 106 -1.40 7.86 12.82
C MET A 106 -0.14 6.99 12.95
N LEU A 107 0.38 6.43 11.84
CA LEU A 107 1.64 5.69 11.85
C LEU A 107 2.83 6.57 12.26
N LEU A 108 2.88 7.82 11.81
CA LEU A 108 3.94 8.76 12.21
C LEU A 108 3.95 9.05 13.72
N ARG A 109 2.78 9.06 14.37
CA ARG A 109 2.69 9.19 15.83
C ARG A 109 3.14 7.91 16.53
N LEU A 110 2.64 6.77 16.06
CA LEU A 110 2.98 5.46 16.62
C LEU A 110 4.48 5.12 16.50
N GLN A 111 5.16 5.61 15.46
CA GLN A 111 6.60 5.47 15.26
C GLN A 111 7.42 5.93 16.49
N ALA A 112 6.92 6.89 17.27
CA ALA A 112 7.61 7.34 18.48
C ALA A 112 7.70 6.28 19.59
N THR A 113 6.82 5.26 19.53
CA THR A 113 6.68 4.24 20.59
C THR A 113 6.90 2.81 20.10
N LEU A 114 6.90 2.57 18.79
CA LEU A 114 6.98 1.25 18.18
C LEU A 114 8.27 1.08 17.38
N ASP A 115 8.83 -0.13 17.42
CA ASP A 115 9.96 -0.50 16.57
C ASP A 115 9.52 -0.74 15.12
N ASN A 116 10.51 -0.77 14.21
CA ASN A 116 10.28 -0.95 12.77
C ASN A 116 9.55 -2.25 12.43
N ALA A 117 9.73 -3.32 13.21
CA ALA A 117 9.10 -4.60 12.95
C ALA A 117 7.59 -4.56 13.26
N ARG A 118 7.21 -3.94 14.38
CA ARG A 118 5.80 -3.71 14.75
C ARG A 118 5.12 -2.76 13.76
N MET A 119 5.82 -1.70 13.35
CA MET A 119 5.33 -0.78 12.33
C MET A 119 5.05 -1.50 11.01
N ALA A 120 6.00 -2.30 10.53
CA ALA A 120 5.84 -3.09 9.31
C ALA A 120 4.67 -4.09 9.41
N LEU A 121 4.49 -4.74 10.57
CA LEU A 121 3.36 -5.62 10.81
C LEU A 121 2.02 -4.87 10.69
N ILE A 122 1.87 -3.73 11.37
CA ILE A 122 0.64 -2.91 11.33
C ILE A 122 0.32 -2.47 9.89
N MET A 123 1.35 -2.04 9.14
CA MET A 123 1.21 -1.67 7.73
C MET A 123 0.76 -2.86 6.88
N SER A 124 1.40 -4.01 7.04
CA SER A 124 1.05 -5.22 6.28
C SER A 124 -0.40 -5.68 6.52
N VAL A 125 -0.89 -5.57 7.75
CA VAL A 125 -2.28 -5.90 8.10
C VAL A 125 -3.25 -4.91 7.46
N ALA A 126 -2.96 -3.61 7.55
CA ALA A 126 -3.81 -2.59 6.94
C ALA A 126 -3.87 -2.73 5.41
N ASP A 127 -2.73 -2.98 4.76
CA ASP A 127 -2.64 -3.12 3.30
C ASP A 127 -3.39 -4.36 2.78
N LEU A 128 -3.42 -5.46 3.55
CA LEU A 128 -4.20 -6.67 3.23
C LEU A 128 -5.68 -6.35 3.03
N TYR A 129 -6.22 -5.45 3.84
CA TYR A 129 -7.63 -5.06 3.78
C TYR A 129 -7.88 -3.83 2.90
N PHE A 130 -6.93 -2.89 2.83
CA PHE A 130 -7.13 -1.66 2.07
C PHE A 130 -7.07 -1.96 0.58
N LYS A 131 -6.12 -2.80 0.13
CA LYS A 131 -5.83 -3.02 -1.31
C LYS A 131 -5.72 -1.68 -2.06
N PRO A 132 -4.71 -0.85 -1.75
CA PRO A 132 -4.51 0.42 -2.43
C PRO A 132 -4.28 0.17 -3.93
N SER A 133 -4.80 1.06 -4.77
CA SER A 133 -4.39 1.13 -6.18
C SER A 133 -3.18 2.06 -6.30
N GLU A 134 -2.30 1.81 -7.27
CA GLU A 134 -1.10 2.63 -7.48
C GLU A 134 -1.44 4.12 -7.60
N GLY A 135 -2.49 4.46 -8.36
CA GLY A 135 -2.94 5.85 -8.51
C GLY A 135 -3.52 6.49 -7.24
N GLU A 136 -4.20 5.72 -6.39
CA GLU A 136 -4.68 6.23 -5.08
C GLU A 136 -3.49 6.51 -4.15
N GLU A 137 -2.52 5.61 -4.11
CA GLU A 137 -1.35 5.71 -3.24
C GLU A 137 -0.44 6.86 -3.67
N GLU A 138 -0.22 7.03 -4.97
CA GLU A 138 0.52 8.16 -5.52
C GLU A 138 -0.15 9.50 -5.19
N ALA A 139 -1.47 9.61 -5.39
CA ALA A 139 -2.21 10.83 -5.10
C ALA A 139 -2.24 11.19 -3.60
N VAL A 140 -2.21 10.18 -2.71
CA VAL A 140 -2.11 10.39 -1.27
C VAL A 140 -0.70 10.86 -0.89
N MET A 141 0.34 10.19 -1.39
CA MET A 141 1.73 10.54 -1.08
C MET A 141 2.13 11.91 -1.64
N LYS A 142 1.66 12.24 -2.85
CA LYS A 142 1.85 13.58 -3.44
C LYS A 142 1.22 14.66 -2.57
N LEU A 143 -0.03 14.47 -2.17
CA LEU A 143 -0.73 15.42 -1.29
C LEU A 143 0.00 15.61 0.03
N LEU A 144 0.49 14.53 0.64
CA LEU A 144 1.24 14.60 1.89
C LEU A 144 2.53 15.40 1.73
N ARG A 145 3.31 15.19 0.66
CA ARG A 145 4.52 15.98 0.43
C ARG A 145 4.25 17.46 0.12
N GLU A 146 3.18 17.75 -0.61
CA GLU A 146 2.82 19.14 -0.96
C GLU A 146 2.30 19.92 0.25
N GLN A 147 1.46 19.30 1.08
CA GLN A 147 0.82 19.98 2.21
C GLN A 147 1.62 19.87 3.52
N TYR A 148 2.36 18.77 3.71
CA TYR A 148 3.10 18.44 4.92
C TYR A 148 4.47 17.82 4.58
N PRO A 149 5.42 18.61 4.05
CA PRO A 149 6.69 18.09 3.51
C PRO A 149 7.45 17.19 4.50
N GLU A 150 7.54 17.59 5.77
CA GLU A 150 8.23 16.83 6.81
C GLU A 150 7.54 15.49 7.13
N GLU A 151 6.20 15.45 7.14
CA GLU A 151 5.45 14.21 7.35
C GLU A 151 5.63 13.25 6.16
N GLY A 152 5.65 13.79 4.93
CA GLY A 152 5.86 13.03 3.71
C GLY A 152 7.23 12.33 3.65
N GLU A 153 8.30 13.03 4.02
CA GLU A 153 9.66 12.46 4.07
C GLU A 153 9.77 11.36 5.13
N ARG A 154 9.26 11.61 6.35
CA ARG A 154 9.29 10.62 7.44
C ARG A 154 8.48 9.36 7.08
N LEU A 155 7.40 9.49 6.32
CA LEU A 155 6.64 8.35 5.83
C LEU A 155 7.43 7.50 4.82
N MET A 156 8.23 8.13 3.97
CA MET A 156 9.09 7.39 3.04
C MET A 156 10.12 6.55 3.80
N GLU A 157 10.73 7.09 4.86
CA GLU A 157 11.69 6.35 5.69
C GLU A 157 11.08 5.11 6.35
N LEU A 158 9.79 5.16 6.69
CA LEU A 158 9.04 4.03 7.26
C LEU A 158 8.76 2.92 6.27
N MET A 159 8.71 3.23 4.97
CA MET A 159 8.38 2.24 3.95
C MET A 159 9.54 1.22 3.77
N PRO A 160 9.21 -0.07 3.62
CA PRO A 160 10.13 -1.08 3.13
C PRO A 160 10.88 -0.61 1.88
N ALA A 161 12.15 -0.99 1.75
CA ALA A 161 13.03 -0.51 0.68
C ALA A 161 12.47 -0.76 -0.73
N TRP A 162 11.75 -1.86 -0.93
CA TRP A 162 11.12 -2.16 -2.23
C TRP A 162 9.88 -1.30 -2.52
N GLN A 163 9.11 -0.91 -1.50
CA GLN A 163 7.99 0.03 -1.66
C GLN A 163 8.51 1.43 -2.00
N ARG A 164 9.57 1.88 -1.31
CA ARG A 164 10.27 3.11 -1.68
C ARG A 164 10.78 3.09 -3.11
N TRP A 165 11.48 2.02 -3.49
CA TRP A 165 12.02 1.89 -4.84
C TRP A 165 10.93 1.87 -5.92
N GLY A 166 9.82 1.15 -5.69
CA GLY A 166 8.68 1.15 -6.60
C GLY A 166 8.05 2.54 -6.74
N TYR A 167 7.98 3.29 -5.64
CA TYR A 167 7.48 4.66 -5.63
C TYR A 167 8.40 5.63 -6.38
N GLU A 168 9.70 5.60 -6.11
CA GLU A 168 10.71 6.43 -6.80
C GLU A 168 10.75 6.14 -8.30
N LYS A 169 10.73 4.86 -8.68
CA LYS A 169 10.68 4.42 -10.08
C LYS A 169 9.41 4.90 -10.79
N GLY A 170 8.27 4.86 -10.10
CA GLY A 170 7.00 5.38 -10.63
C GLY A 170 7.08 6.89 -10.95
N ILE A 171 7.71 7.67 -10.06
CA ILE A 171 7.95 9.11 -10.30
C ILE A 171 8.85 9.31 -11.52
N GLU A 172 9.96 8.56 -11.59
CA GLU A 172 10.93 8.67 -12.69
C GLU A 172 10.26 8.35 -14.05
N GLU A 173 9.54 7.23 -14.14
CA GLU A 173 8.78 6.83 -15.34
C GLU A 173 7.69 7.87 -15.69
N GLY A 174 7.04 8.46 -14.70
CA GLY A 174 6.03 9.50 -14.90
C GLY A 174 6.61 10.78 -15.48
N ILE A 175 7.78 11.21 -14.98
CA ILE A 175 8.52 12.37 -15.50
C ILE A 175 8.98 12.10 -16.94
N GLU A 176 9.51 10.91 -17.22
CA GLU A 176 9.96 10.51 -18.55
C GLU A 176 8.79 10.53 -19.55
N LYS A 177 7.67 9.86 -19.24
CA LYS A 177 6.45 9.88 -20.06
C LYS A 177 5.91 11.29 -20.28
N GLY A 178 5.92 12.13 -19.24
CA GLY A 178 5.49 13.53 -19.34
C GLY A 178 6.38 14.35 -20.29
N ARG A 179 7.71 14.14 -20.24
CA ARG A 179 8.65 14.77 -21.19
C ARG A 179 8.39 14.29 -22.61
N GLU A 180 8.18 12.99 -22.84
CA GLU A 180 7.86 12.46 -24.16
C GLU A 180 6.56 13.05 -24.73
N GLU A 181 5.52 13.18 -23.90
CA GLU A 181 4.24 13.76 -24.33
C GLU A 181 4.37 15.24 -24.71
N ILE A 182 5.16 16.01 -23.96
CA ILE A 182 5.46 17.41 -24.29
C ILE A 182 6.23 17.49 -25.62
N ILE A 183 7.23 16.63 -25.81
CA ILE A 183 8.02 16.56 -27.06
C ILE A 183 7.11 16.28 -28.25
N ARG A 184 6.22 15.27 -28.15
CA ARG A 184 5.23 14.98 -29.21
C ARG A 184 4.33 16.17 -29.51
N LYS A 185 3.78 16.83 -28.49
CA LYS A 185 2.94 18.02 -28.67
C LYS A 185 3.66 19.19 -29.34
N LEU A 186 4.97 19.35 -29.11
CA LEU A 186 5.77 20.38 -29.77
C LEU A 186 6.03 20.03 -31.23
N LEU A 187 6.38 18.78 -31.52
CA LEU A 187 6.57 18.30 -32.89
C LEU A 187 5.28 18.41 -33.71
N ASP A 188 4.13 18.03 -33.14
CA ASP A 188 2.80 18.15 -33.76
C ASP A 188 2.42 19.62 -34.06
N LYS A 189 2.92 20.56 -33.24
CA LYS A 189 2.72 22.00 -33.45
C LYS A 189 3.69 22.60 -34.48
N GLY A 190 4.51 21.78 -35.13
CA GLY A 190 5.41 22.18 -36.21
C GLY A 190 6.77 22.72 -35.75
N PHE A 191 7.15 22.52 -34.47
CA PHE A 191 8.51 22.82 -34.03
C PHE A 191 9.51 21.82 -34.61
N SER A 192 10.69 22.30 -35.01
CA SER A 192 11.73 21.43 -35.56
C SER A 192 12.29 20.49 -34.47
N PRO A 193 12.64 19.23 -34.80
CA PRO A 193 13.29 18.32 -33.86
C PRO A 193 14.57 18.90 -33.24
N GLU A 194 15.28 19.75 -33.98
CA GLU A 194 16.48 20.47 -33.54
C GLU A 194 16.15 21.49 -32.43
N ASP A 195 15.10 22.29 -32.62
CA ASP A 195 14.67 23.30 -31.64
C ASP A 195 14.08 22.64 -30.38
N VAL A 196 13.33 21.55 -30.55
CA VAL A 196 12.79 20.77 -29.43
C VAL A 196 13.94 20.14 -28.63
N ALA A 197 14.87 19.44 -29.29
CA ALA A 197 16.04 18.84 -28.63
C ALA A 197 16.85 19.83 -27.81
N LYS A 198 17.04 21.05 -28.33
CA LYS A 198 17.73 22.13 -27.62
C LYS A 198 16.92 22.69 -26.44
N THR A 199 15.59 22.69 -26.53
CA THR A 199 14.70 23.24 -25.49
C THR A 199 14.53 22.29 -24.31
N VAL A 200 14.39 20.98 -24.55
CA VAL A 200 14.28 19.96 -23.50
C VAL A 200 15.62 19.35 -23.07
N ASP A 201 16.73 19.85 -23.62
CA ASP A 201 18.10 19.38 -23.38
C ASP A 201 18.22 17.85 -23.51
N MET A 202 17.86 17.35 -24.69
CA MET A 202 17.81 15.92 -25.01
C MET A 202 18.55 15.66 -26.32
N PRO A 203 19.27 14.52 -26.48
CA PRO A 203 19.88 14.18 -27.74
C PRO A 203 18.85 14.16 -28.88
N ILE A 204 19.19 14.81 -29.98
CA ILE A 204 18.30 14.91 -31.15
C ILE A 204 17.88 13.54 -31.70
N VAL A 205 18.71 12.52 -31.52
CA VAL A 205 18.42 11.13 -31.91
C VAL A 205 17.20 10.60 -31.17
N ASP A 206 17.04 10.92 -29.89
CA ASP A 206 15.92 10.42 -29.08
C ASP A 206 14.64 11.21 -29.36
N VAL A 207 14.75 12.53 -29.59
CA VAL A 207 13.62 13.36 -30.06
C VAL A 207 13.11 12.87 -31.42
N ARG A 208 13.99 12.49 -32.34
CA ARG A 208 13.62 11.95 -33.66
C ARG A 208 12.95 10.57 -33.59
N LYS A 209 13.33 9.71 -32.63
CA LYS A 209 12.62 8.44 -32.39
C LYS A 209 11.17 8.67 -31.94
N LEU A 210 10.93 9.73 -31.18
CA LEU A 210 9.58 10.08 -30.71
C LEU A 210 8.71 10.72 -31.81
N ALA A 211 9.33 11.24 -32.89
CA ALA A 211 8.65 11.80 -34.05
C ALA A 211 8.18 10.74 -35.07
N ASN A 212 8.84 9.57 -35.12
CA ASN A 212 8.54 8.45 -36.01
C ASN A 212 8.37 7.16 -35.19
N PRO A 213 7.14 6.83 -34.72
CA PRO A 213 6.87 5.62 -33.94
C PRO A 213 7.02 4.32 -34.73
#